data_AF-A0A350WR46-F1
#
_entry.id   AF-A0A350WR46-F1
#
_cell.length_a   1.000
_cell.length_b   1.000
_cell.length_c   1.000
_cell.angle_alpha   90.00
_cell.angle_beta   90.00
_cell.angle_gamma   90.00
#
_symmetry.space_group_name_H-M   'P 1'
#
loop_
_entity.id
_entity.type
_entity.pdbx_description
1 polymer ?
#
loop_
_entity_poly.entity_id
_entity_poly.type
_entity_poly.pdbx_seq_one_letter_code
_entity_poly.pdbx_strand_id
1 'polypeptide(L)'
;MDYKALSNTGTWFIGKLQTERDKNRLLDGLESLAGGIPRAAMDKLISSIGKRVFVMNNVHEKTPILFQTRWVMNFLAGPMTRNQIRDLNALVGAEEEEPLQTPPQPVAPIQRESTPPPVDHVQPVVVPTSVQAQPKVKTPPRSSASAVASSSVNNGSMTKPALPAGIREYYLPQNYSLPEAFNAAGKTQAYGANIQGVIYRPVLLASAQVRILDRKYGVDAEVTKTAFVEALDRRGIVRWEEFPYAGPSLDRLESGPAPSTKYGSIEAPLNDSKLMTALQKDFTDWVFRNSAVTARANTALKVFAGPDVSQADFMKACSETARDARDKEIEKKTAAIEKKIKTLEDKLMREERELREDESELQSRKMEEYGTHAENVLGLFTGSRSTRKLSSSLSKRRMTENAKAEVEESIQAINQFKKDIADLQREREDLVREISDRWGRVVSDVSEVTISPKKTDVYVNIFGVAWKPFYVVGAGGETLELPAFGEE
;
A
#
# COMPACT_ATOMS: atom_id res chain seq x y z
N MET A 1 -3.80 -20.98 -12.29
CA MET A 1 -4.77 -20.84 -11.18
C MET A 1 -4.71 -22.11 -10.35
N ASP A 2 -4.14 -22.03 -9.16
CA ASP A 2 -4.17 -23.14 -8.21
C ASP A 2 -5.43 -23.00 -7.32
N TYR A 3 -6.48 -23.75 -7.67
CA TYR A 3 -7.75 -23.71 -6.94
C TYR A 3 -7.66 -24.37 -5.56
N LYS A 4 -6.54 -25.03 -5.23
CA LYS A 4 -6.25 -25.57 -3.90
C LYS A 4 -5.82 -24.48 -2.91
N ALA A 5 -5.42 -23.29 -3.39
CA ALA A 5 -5.19 -22.17 -2.50
C ALA A 5 -6.51 -21.59 -1.94
N LEU A 6 -7.60 -21.64 -2.72
CA LEU A 6 -8.93 -21.16 -2.30
C LEU A 6 -9.51 -21.97 -1.15
N SER A 7 -9.16 -23.25 -1.04
CA SER A 7 -9.65 -24.09 0.06
C SER A 7 -9.06 -23.71 1.43
N ASN A 8 -7.93 -23.01 1.46
CA ASN A 8 -7.34 -22.47 2.69
C ASN A 8 -7.78 -21.03 3.00
N THR A 9 -8.50 -20.37 2.09
CA THR A 9 -8.98 -19.00 2.30
C THR A 9 -10.32 -19.01 3.04
N GLY A 10 -10.40 -18.25 4.14
CA GLY A 10 -11.59 -18.17 4.99
C GLY A 10 -12.83 -17.58 4.31
N THR A 11 -12.61 -16.70 3.33
CA THR A 11 -13.68 -16.14 2.49
C THR A 11 -13.19 -16.08 1.05
N TRP A 12 -14.02 -16.53 0.11
CA TRP A 12 -13.72 -16.43 -1.32
C TRP A 12 -14.96 -16.08 -2.14
N PHE A 13 -14.72 -15.51 -3.31
CA PHE A 13 -15.74 -15.03 -4.24
C PHE A 13 -15.52 -15.61 -5.63
N ILE A 14 -16.51 -16.29 -6.20
CA ILE A 14 -16.45 -16.89 -7.53
C ILE A 14 -17.48 -16.20 -8.43
N GLY A 15 -17.00 -15.59 -9.51
CA GLY A 15 -17.86 -15.07 -10.57
C GLY A 15 -18.17 -16.13 -11.64
N LYS A 16 -18.76 -15.70 -12.74
CA LYS A 16 -19.08 -16.60 -13.86
C LYS A 16 -17.80 -17.17 -14.50
N LEU A 17 -17.65 -18.49 -14.45
CA LEU A 17 -16.59 -19.22 -15.15
C LEU A 17 -16.99 -19.44 -16.62
N GLN A 18 -16.06 -19.19 -17.55
CA GLN A 18 -16.32 -19.30 -18.98
C GLN A 18 -16.13 -20.72 -19.52
N THR A 19 -15.27 -21.52 -18.89
CA THR A 19 -14.93 -22.86 -19.38
C THR A 19 -15.36 -23.95 -18.39
N GLU A 20 -15.87 -25.05 -18.93
CA GLU A 20 -16.18 -26.29 -18.18
C GLU A 20 -14.93 -26.85 -17.45
N ARG A 21 -13.75 -26.69 -18.07
CA ARG A 21 -12.48 -27.16 -17.50
C ARG A 21 -12.09 -26.40 -16.23
N ASP A 22 -12.28 -25.08 -16.21
CA ASP A 22 -12.02 -24.27 -15.03
C ASP A 22 -13.03 -24.54 -13.92
N LYS A 23 -14.30 -24.74 -14.28
CA LYS A 23 -15.36 -25.15 -13.36
C LYS A 23 -15.03 -26.46 -12.67
N ASN A 24 -14.65 -27.50 -13.42
CA ASN A 24 -14.30 -28.80 -12.86
C ASN A 24 -13.07 -28.73 -11.95
N ARG A 25 -12.01 -28.01 -12.36
CA ARG A 25 -10.81 -27.82 -11.52
C ARG A 25 -11.11 -27.08 -10.21
N LEU A 26 -12.03 -26.12 -10.25
CA LEU A 26 -12.48 -25.41 -9.08
C LEU A 26 -13.30 -26.31 -8.14
N LEU A 27 -14.24 -27.09 -8.68
CA LEU A 27 -15.03 -28.05 -7.91
C LEU A 27 -14.14 -29.11 -7.25
N ASP A 28 -13.13 -29.61 -7.96
CA ASP A 28 -12.13 -30.56 -7.44
C ASP A 28 -11.31 -29.95 -6.28
N GLY A 29 -10.96 -28.67 -6.38
CA GLY A 29 -10.27 -27.94 -5.30
C GLY A 29 -11.13 -27.76 -4.05
N LEU A 30 -12.43 -27.51 -4.23
CA LEU A 30 -13.40 -27.27 -3.15
C LEU A 30 -13.84 -28.56 -2.45
N GLU A 31 -13.94 -29.68 -3.17
CA GLU A 31 -14.38 -30.97 -2.64
C GLU A 31 -13.47 -31.51 -1.52
N SER A 32 -12.20 -31.11 -1.49
CA SER A 32 -11.26 -31.58 -0.47
C SER A 32 -11.48 -30.99 0.93
N LEU A 33 -12.18 -29.87 1.07
CA LEU A 33 -12.20 -29.09 2.32
C LEU A 33 -13.49 -28.26 2.57
N ALA A 34 -14.42 -28.15 1.61
CA ALA A 34 -15.65 -27.38 1.78
C ALA A 34 -16.60 -28.09 2.76
N GLY A 35 -16.72 -27.55 3.98
CA GLY A 35 -17.55 -28.07 5.06
C GLY A 35 -19.03 -28.25 4.72
N GLY A 36 -19.36 -29.37 4.08
CA GLY A 36 -20.72 -29.94 4.02
C GLY A 36 -21.57 -29.58 2.81
N ILE A 37 -21.06 -28.89 1.77
CA ILE A 37 -21.86 -28.58 0.57
C ILE A 37 -21.62 -29.65 -0.51
N PRO A 38 -22.67 -30.35 -1.00
CA PRO A 38 -22.51 -31.37 -2.04
C PRO A 38 -22.09 -30.74 -3.37
N ARG A 39 -21.11 -31.38 -4.03
CA ARG A 39 -20.53 -30.95 -5.32
C ARG A 39 -21.58 -30.58 -6.36
N ALA A 40 -22.64 -31.39 -6.48
CA ALA A 40 -23.72 -31.16 -7.44
C ALA A 40 -24.51 -29.86 -7.16
N ALA A 41 -24.65 -29.46 -5.90
CA ALA A 41 -25.30 -28.21 -5.55
C ALA A 41 -24.42 -27.01 -5.94
N MET A 42 -23.12 -27.07 -5.66
CA MET A 42 -22.16 -26.03 -6.04
C MET A 42 -22.04 -25.90 -7.56
N ASP A 43 -22.02 -27.03 -8.28
CA ASP A 43 -22.00 -27.07 -9.75
C ASP A 43 -23.19 -26.32 -10.36
N LYS A 44 -24.40 -26.61 -9.87
CA LYS A 44 -25.64 -25.94 -10.29
C LYS A 44 -25.64 -24.45 -9.95
N LEU A 45 -25.12 -24.09 -8.78
CA LEU A 45 -25.06 -22.72 -8.28
C LEU A 45 -24.08 -21.88 -9.11
N ILE A 46 -22.91 -22.42 -9.46
CA ILE A 46 -21.91 -21.75 -10.31
C ILE A 46 -22.40 -21.62 -11.76
N SER A 47 -23.09 -22.63 -12.27
CA SER A 47 -23.69 -22.58 -13.62
C SER A 47 -24.82 -21.57 -13.76
N SER A 48 -25.56 -21.28 -12.68
CA SER A 48 -26.69 -20.35 -12.72
C SER A 48 -26.29 -18.88 -12.54
N ILE A 49 -25.02 -18.59 -12.26
CA ILE A 49 -24.53 -17.22 -12.04
C ILE A 49 -24.63 -16.37 -13.32
N GLY A 50 -25.32 -15.24 -13.22
CA GLY A 50 -25.42 -14.21 -14.27
C GLY A 50 -24.19 -13.30 -14.37
N LYS A 51 -24.24 -12.29 -15.25
CA LYS A 51 -23.18 -11.26 -15.31
C LYS A 51 -23.21 -10.44 -14.01
N ARG A 52 -22.04 -10.19 -13.40
CA ARG A 52 -21.87 -9.38 -12.16
C ARG A 52 -22.58 -9.93 -10.92
N VAL A 53 -22.85 -11.24 -10.92
CA VAL A 53 -23.29 -12.00 -9.75
C VAL A 53 -22.11 -12.85 -9.31
N PHE A 54 -21.95 -13.01 -8.01
CA PHE A 54 -20.84 -13.72 -7.40
C PHE A 54 -21.35 -14.65 -6.31
N VAL A 55 -20.74 -15.83 -6.22
CA VAL A 55 -20.91 -16.76 -5.12
C VAL A 55 -19.85 -16.45 -4.07
N MET A 56 -20.30 -16.03 -2.90
CA MET A 56 -19.46 -15.88 -1.72
C MET A 56 -19.58 -17.14 -0.85
N ASN A 57 -18.44 -17.69 -0.47
CA ASN A 57 -18.38 -18.66 0.62
C ASN A 57 -17.54 -18.08 1.75
N ASN A 58 -18.06 -18.21 2.98
CA ASN A 58 -17.38 -17.78 4.20
C ASN A 58 -17.42 -18.98 5.16
N VAL A 59 -16.29 -19.33 5.77
CA VAL A 59 -16.18 -20.45 6.71
C VAL A 59 -17.08 -20.30 7.95
N HIS A 60 -17.53 -19.09 8.27
CA HIS A 60 -18.46 -18.81 9.37
C HIS A 60 -19.93 -19.00 8.99
N GLU A 61 -20.24 -19.14 7.70
CA GLU A 61 -21.61 -19.32 7.18
C GLU A 61 -21.82 -20.75 6.68
N LYS A 62 -22.99 -21.33 6.94
CA LYS A 62 -23.28 -22.73 6.59
C LYS A 62 -23.59 -22.95 5.10
N THR A 63 -23.98 -21.89 4.40
CA THR A 63 -24.39 -21.95 2.99
C THR A 63 -23.80 -20.79 2.22
N PRO A 64 -23.40 -21.01 0.95
CA PRO A 64 -22.84 -19.96 0.12
C PRO A 64 -23.92 -18.94 -0.25
N ILE A 65 -23.55 -17.66 -0.27
CA ILE A 65 -24.47 -16.55 -0.51
C ILE A 65 -24.20 -15.99 -1.90
N LEU A 66 -25.27 -15.73 -2.65
CA LEU A 66 -25.20 -14.99 -3.90
C LEU A 66 -25.31 -13.50 -3.62
N PHE A 67 -24.40 -12.72 -4.16
CA PHE A 67 -24.49 -11.26 -4.13
C PHE A 67 -24.20 -10.68 -5.51
N GLN A 68 -24.73 -9.50 -5.73
CA GLN A 68 -24.54 -8.73 -6.96
C GLN A 68 -23.92 -7.38 -6.63
N THR A 69 -23.10 -6.87 -7.53
CA THR A 69 -22.54 -5.51 -7.38
C THR A 69 -23.65 -4.47 -7.54
N ARG A 70 -23.88 -3.64 -6.52
CA ARG A 70 -24.86 -2.54 -6.58
C ARG A 70 -24.36 -1.40 -7.46
N TRP A 71 -23.18 -0.87 -7.16
CA TRP A 71 -22.45 0.11 -7.95
C TRP A 71 -20.97 -0.30 -8.02
N VAL A 72 -20.34 -0.05 -9.17
CA VAL A 72 -18.88 -0.13 -9.32
C VAL A 72 -18.42 1.29 -9.59
N MET A 73 -17.87 1.96 -8.57
CA MET A 73 -17.26 3.28 -8.75
C MET A 73 -15.86 3.07 -9.31
N ASN A 74 -15.61 3.59 -10.51
CA ASN A 74 -14.26 3.70 -11.02
C ASN A 74 -13.63 4.96 -10.44
N PHE A 75 -12.83 4.82 -9.38
CA PHE A 75 -12.09 5.93 -8.78
C PHE A 75 -10.87 6.35 -9.60
N LEU A 76 -10.56 5.61 -10.67
CA LEU A 76 -9.56 6.01 -11.64
C LEU A 76 -10.30 6.73 -12.77
N ALA A 77 -10.04 8.01 -12.95
CA ALA A 77 -10.34 8.65 -14.22
C ALA A 77 -9.71 7.76 -15.30
N GLY A 78 -10.55 7.27 -16.23
CA GLY A 78 -10.05 6.49 -17.37
C GLY A 78 -8.98 7.28 -18.13
N PRO A 79 -8.37 6.69 -19.18
CA PRO A 79 -7.33 7.37 -19.94
C PRO A 79 -7.75 8.80 -20.30
N MET A 80 -6.94 9.77 -19.87
CA MET A 80 -7.23 11.19 -20.04
C MET A 80 -7.46 11.49 -21.52
N THR A 81 -8.64 12.04 -21.83
CA THR A 81 -8.96 12.43 -23.21
C THR A 81 -8.10 13.61 -23.63
N ARG A 82 -7.80 13.75 -24.92
CA ARG A 82 -6.97 14.84 -25.45
C ARG A 82 -7.46 16.24 -25.03
N ASN A 83 -8.76 16.40 -24.80
CA ASN A 83 -9.37 17.65 -24.37
C ASN A 83 -9.07 17.96 -22.89
N GLN A 84 -9.00 16.94 -22.04
CA GLN A 84 -8.70 17.08 -20.61
C GLN A 84 -7.23 17.42 -20.33
N ILE A 85 -6.33 17.14 -21.29
CA ILE A 85 -4.91 17.53 -21.21
C ILE A 85 -4.78 19.06 -21.16
N ARG A 86 -5.59 19.80 -21.92
CA ARG A 86 -5.55 21.26 -21.95
C ARG A 86 -5.99 21.86 -20.61
N ASP A 87 -7.06 21.33 -20.04
CA ASP A 87 -7.57 21.77 -18.74
C ASP A 87 -6.57 21.44 -17.61
N LEU A 88 -5.88 20.29 -17.71
CA LEU A 88 -4.80 19.93 -16.79
C LEU A 88 -3.60 20.88 -16.94
N ASN A 89 -3.13 21.13 -18.16
CA ASN A 89 -2.02 22.05 -18.42
C ASN A 89 -2.33 23.47 -17.91
N ALA A 90 -3.57 23.95 -18.06
CA ALA A 90 -4.02 25.22 -17.47
C ALA A 90 -4.02 25.18 -15.93
N LEU A 91 -4.42 24.06 -15.32
CA LEU A 91 -4.41 23.87 -13.85
C LEU A 91 -2.99 23.89 -13.26
N VAL A 92 -2.02 23.28 -13.93
CA VAL A 92 -0.59 23.27 -13.51
C VAL A 92 0.20 24.48 -14.01
N GLY A 93 -0.43 25.44 -14.69
CA GLY A 93 0.25 26.64 -15.20
C GLY A 93 1.26 26.35 -16.32
N ALA A 94 1.11 25.23 -17.01
CA ALA A 94 1.89 24.84 -18.18
C ALA A 94 1.31 25.49 -19.45
N GLU A 95 1.22 26.82 -19.46
CA GLU A 95 0.96 27.57 -20.70
C GLU A 95 2.29 27.72 -21.46
N GLU A 96 2.41 27.01 -22.58
CA GLU A 96 3.48 27.24 -23.56
C GLU A 96 3.26 28.62 -24.21
N GLU A 97 4.23 29.53 -24.07
CA GLU A 97 4.30 30.75 -24.87
C GLU A 97 4.31 30.37 -26.36
N GLU A 98 3.25 30.76 -27.09
CA GLU A 98 3.16 30.54 -28.53
C GLU A 98 4.35 31.21 -29.27
N PRO A 99 5.13 30.47 -30.07
CA PRO A 99 5.91 31.09 -31.12
C PRO A 99 4.96 31.50 -32.25
N LEU A 100 5.04 32.78 -32.62
CA LEU A 100 4.34 33.44 -33.74
C LEU A 100 4.23 32.55 -34.99
N GLN A 101 2.98 32.29 -35.38
CA GLN A 101 2.61 31.60 -36.62
C GLN A 101 3.16 32.35 -37.85
N THR A 102 3.90 31.65 -38.70
CA THR A 102 4.17 32.09 -40.09
C THR A 102 3.16 31.40 -41.02
N PRO A 103 2.57 32.08 -42.01
CA PRO A 103 1.50 31.51 -42.83
C PRO A 103 1.98 30.34 -43.72
N PRO A 104 1.13 29.33 -44.00
CA PRO A 104 1.50 28.20 -44.85
C PRO A 104 1.60 28.62 -46.33
N GLN A 105 2.74 28.33 -46.97
CA GLN A 105 2.91 28.43 -48.41
C GLN A 105 2.23 27.25 -49.14
N PRO A 106 1.66 27.46 -50.35
CA PRO A 106 0.97 26.39 -51.08
C PRO A 106 1.96 25.41 -51.71
N VAL A 107 1.73 24.11 -51.49
CA VAL A 107 2.47 23.03 -52.16
C VAL A 107 1.89 22.84 -53.56
N ALA A 108 2.69 23.10 -54.59
CA ALA A 108 2.36 22.77 -55.98
C ALA A 108 2.56 21.25 -56.23
N PRO A 109 1.70 20.60 -57.05
CA PRO A 109 1.75 19.16 -57.27
C PRO A 109 2.90 18.77 -58.21
N ILE A 110 3.73 17.81 -57.79
CA ILE A 110 4.75 17.19 -58.64
C ILE A 110 4.05 16.27 -59.65
N GLN A 111 4.06 16.70 -60.92
CA GLN A 111 3.68 15.87 -62.06
C GLN A 111 4.79 14.86 -62.38
N ARG A 112 4.38 13.61 -62.64
CA ARG A 112 5.21 12.56 -63.21
C ARG A 112 5.48 12.89 -64.68
N GLU A 113 6.74 13.01 -65.06
CA GLU A 113 7.15 12.92 -66.45
C GLU A 113 8.14 11.77 -66.66
N SER A 114 7.73 10.91 -67.58
CA SER A 114 8.45 9.78 -68.15
C SER A 114 9.24 10.23 -69.38
N THR A 115 10.51 9.84 -69.50
CA THR A 115 11.12 9.51 -70.79
C THR A 115 12.46 8.76 -70.59
N PRO A 116 12.74 7.70 -71.37
CA PRO A 116 14.00 6.93 -71.31
C PRO A 116 14.99 7.39 -72.41
N PRO A 117 16.27 7.00 -72.32
CA PRO A 117 16.94 6.43 -73.50
C PRO A 117 17.90 5.26 -73.11
N PRO A 118 18.72 4.68 -74.01
CA PRO A 118 18.48 3.34 -74.54
C PRO A 118 19.59 2.32 -74.16
N VAL A 119 19.28 1.06 -74.48
CA VAL A 119 20.17 -0.11 -74.47
C VAL A 119 21.34 0.03 -75.43
N ASP A 120 22.55 -0.32 -74.98
CA ASP A 120 23.39 -1.25 -75.74
C ASP A 120 24.51 -1.90 -74.89
N HIS A 121 24.81 -3.15 -75.27
CA HIS A 121 25.90 -4.04 -74.84
C HIS A 121 25.67 -5.03 -73.68
N VAL A 122 25.44 -6.26 -74.15
CA VAL A 122 25.26 -7.56 -73.52
C VAL A 122 26.63 -8.20 -73.22
N GLN A 123 26.80 -8.70 -71.98
CA GLN A 123 27.39 -9.98 -71.48
C GLN A 123 28.49 -10.73 -72.30
N PRO A 124 29.36 -11.58 -71.70
CA PRO A 124 29.01 -12.49 -70.59
C PRO A 124 30.08 -12.86 -69.54
N VAL A 125 29.54 -13.55 -68.54
CA VAL A 125 30.13 -14.36 -67.47
C VAL A 125 31.07 -15.46 -68.01
N VAL A 126 32.18 -15.70 -67.30
CA VAL A 126 32.82 -17.03 -67.22
C VAL A 126 33.39 -17.25 -65.82
N VAL A 127 32.95 -18.35 -65.21
CA VAL A 127 33.58 -19.01 -64.06
C VAL A 127 34.69 -19.93 -64.61
N PRO A 128 35.79 -20.16 -63.88
CA PRO A 128 36.04 -21.55 -63.53
C PRO A 128 36.61 -21.78 -62.12
N THR A 129 36.22 -22.94 -61.62
CA THR A 129 36.69 -23.64 -60.41
C THR A 129 37.94 -24.47 -60.75
N SER A 130 38.99 -24.45 -59.91
CA SER A 130 39.81 -25.65 -59.57
C SER A 130 40.93 -25.41 -58.52
N VAL A 131 40.75 -26.06 -57.36
CA VAL A 131 41.64 -27.03 -56.65
C VAL A 131 43.19 -26.85 -56.60
N GLN A 132 43.70 -26.80 -55.34
CA GLN A 132 44.99 -27.25 -54.74
C GLN A 132 46.36 -26.62 -55.11
N ALA A 133 47.08 -26.12 -54.09
CA ALA A 133 48.24 -26.77 -53.43
C ALA A 133 49.21 -25.75 -52.78
N GLN A 134 49.71 -26.05 -51.57
CA GLN A 134 50.78 -25.32 -50.86
C GLN A 134 52.14 -25.42 -51.61
N PRO A 135 53.09 -24.51 -51.32
CA PRO A 135 54.22 -24.95 -50.50
C PRO A 135 54.75 -23.92 -49.47
N LYS A 136 55.78 -24.38 -48.77
CA LYS A 136 56.29 -24.02 -47.44
C LYS A 136 57.55 -23.11 -47.52
N VAL A 137 57.75 -22.31 -46.47
CA VAL A 137 59.02 -21.74 -45.88
C VAL A 137 59.69 -20.50 -46.52
N LYS A 138 59.81 -19.40 -45.74
CA LYS A 138 61.07 -18.85 -45.13
C LYS A 138 60.88 -17.45 -44.49
N THR A 139 61.20 -17.34 -43.20
CA THR A 139 61.61 -16.13 -42.44
C THR A 139 63.14 -15.94 -42.55
N PRO A 140 63.82 -14.90 -41.99
CA PRO A 140 63.47 -13.55 -41.43
C PRO A 140 64.40 -12.44 -42.07
N PRO A 141 64.74 -11.22 -41.52
CA PRO A 141 64.56 -10.69 -40.16
C PRO A 141 64.24 -9.18 -39.92
N ARG A 142 63.63 -8.97 -38.74
CA ARG A 142 63.98 -8.02 -37.66
C ARG A 142 64.40 -6.58 -38.04
N SER A 143 63.52 -5.62 -37.71
CA SER A 143 63.94 -4.30 -37.25
C SER A 143 63.17 -3.93 -35.98
N SER A 144 63.97 -3.65 -34.96
CA SER A 144 63.61 -3.06 -33.67
C SER A 144 63.30 -1.58 -33.85
N ALA A 145 62.18 -1.12 -33.30
CA ALA A 145 62.01 0.26 -32.88
C ALA A 145 61.07 0.31 -31.67
N SER A 146 61.64 0.68 -30.52
CA SER A 146 60.89 1.26 -29.42
C SER A 146 60.44 2.66 -29.83
N ALA A 147 59.16 2.96 -29.66
CA ALA A 147 58.63 4.33 -29.58
C ALA A 147 57.47 4.29 -28.57
N VAL A 148 57.75 4.62 -27.31
CA VAL A 148 57.34 5.85 -26.61
C VAL A 148 55.86 6.19 -26.77
N ALA A 149 55.21 6.29 -25.62
CA ALA A 149 53.83 6.63 -25.39
C ALA A 149 53.36 7.86 -26.19
N SER A 150 52.28 7.66 -26.93
CA SER A 150 51.32 8.69 -27.32
C SER A 150 49.93 8.12 -27.02
N SER A 151 49.18 8.85 -26.20
CA SER A 151 47.80 8.61 -25.80
C SER A 151 46.86 8.60 -27.00
N SER A 152 46.79 7.47 -27.71
CA SER A 152 45.74 7.20 -28.69
C SER A 152 44.59 6.51 -27.99
N VAL A 153 43.38 7.03 -28.20
CA VAL A 153 42.08 6.44 -27.83
C VAL A 153 42.17 4.91 -27.90
N ASN A 154 42.01 4.26 -26.75
CA ASN A 154 42.15 2.83 -26.58
C ASN A 154 40.94 2.16 -27.25
N ASN A 155 41.00 2.01 -28.57
CA ASN A 155 39.98 1.35 -29.39
C ASN A 155 39.88 -0.11 -28.94
N GLY A 156 38.94 -0.41 -28.04
CA GLY A 156 38.79 -1.68 -27.35
C GLY A 156 38.98 -2.93 -28.21
N SER A 157 39.32 -4.04 -27.55
CA SER A 157 39.57 -5.32 -28.21
C SER A 157 38.28 -5.94 -28.75
N MET A 158 38.29 -6.50 -29.97
CA MET A 158 37.18 -7.32 -30.48
C MET A 158 37.09 -8.68 -29.75
N THR A 159 38.21 -9.11 -29.15
CA THR A 159 38.24 -10.29 -28.29
C THR A 159 37.99 -9.87 -26.85
N LYS A 160 36.95 -10.45 -26.26
CA LYS A 160 36.58 -10.22 -24.87
C LYS A 160 37.70 -10.64 -23.90
N PRO A 161 38.08 -9.79 -22.93
CA PRO A 161 39.05 -10.18 -21.90
C PRO A 161 38.50 -11.29 -21.00
N ALA A 162 39.38 -12.19 -20.56
CA ALA A 162 39.00 -13.28 -19.67
C ALA A 162 38.75 -12.77 -18.24
N LEU A 163 37.62 -13.14 -17.66
CA LEU A 163 37.34 -12.96 -16.24
C LEU A 163 37.86 -14.16 -15.44
N PRO A 164 38.37 -13.95 -14.22
CA PRO A 164 38.71 -15.05 -13.31
C PRO A 164 37.53 -15.98 -13.05
N ALA A 165 37.82 -17.26 -12.85
CA ALA A 165 36.81 -18.27 -12.56
C ALA A 165 36.00 -17.91 -11.29
N GLY A 166 34.68 -18.07 -11.35
CA GLY A 166 33.76 -17.81 -10.24
C GLY A 166 33.18 -16.40 -10.21
N ILE A 167 33.69 -15.45 -11.00
CA ILE A 167 33.10 -14.12 -11.16
C ILE A 167 31.99 -14.19 -12.21
N ARG A 168 30.79 -13.78 -11.83
CA ARG A 168 29.66 -13.67 -12.77
C ARG A 168 29.81 -12.43 -13.63
N GLU A 169 29.24 -12.51 -14.82
CA GLU A 169 29.22 -11.40 -15.76
C GLU A 169 27.81 -11.07 -16.21
N TYR A 170 27.60 -9.80 -16.51
CA TYR A 170 26.30 -9.24 -16.86
C TYR A 170 26.48 -8.23 -18.00
N TYR A 171 25.49 -8.10 -18.89
CA TYR A 171 25.49 -7.06 -19.92
C TYR A 171 24.37 -6.08 -19.63
N LEU A 172 24.73 -4.80 -19.54
CA LEU A 172 23.74 -3.74 -19.38
C LEU A 172 23.08 -3.45 -20.73
N PRO A 173 21.76 -3.22 -20.76
CA PRO A 173 21.05 -2.88 -21.98
C PRO A 173 21.49 -1.50 -22.50
N GLN A 174 21.22 -1.25 -23.77
CA GLN A 174 21.38 0.07 -24.37
C GLN A 174 20.04 0.81 -24.24
N ASN A 175 19.85 1.59 -23.16
CA ASN A 175 18.59 2.31 -22.92
C ASN A 175 18.59 3.75 -23.43
N TYR A 176 19.76 4.36 -23.68
CA TYR A 176 19.82 5.72 -24.21
C TYR A 176 19.72 5.74 -25.73
N SER A 177 18.90 6.64 -26.26
CA SER A 177 18.96 7.07 -27.66
C SER A 177 20.17 7.97 -27.89
N LEU A 178 20.51 8.22 -29.17
CA LEU A 178 21.65 9.08 -29.50
C LEU A 178 21.54 10.49 -28.89
N PRO A 179 20.38 11.19 -28.96
CA PRO A 179 20.22 12.49 -28.30
C PRO A 179 20.39 12.42 -26.77
N GLU A 180 19.83 11.40 -26.12
CA GLU A 180 19.95 11.19 -24.67
C GLU A 180 21.40 10.92 -24.27
N ALA A 181 22.15 10.15 -25.06
CA ALA A 181 23.57 9.91 -24.85
C ALA A 181 24.42 11.19 -24.93
N PHE A 182 24.09 12.12 -25.85
CA PHE A 182 24.73 13.44 -25.93
C PHE A 182 24.41 14.29 -24.69
N ASN A 183 23.14 14.32 -24.29
CA ASN A 183 22.69 15.04 -23.10
C ASN A 183 23.36 14.51 -21.82
N ALA A 184 23.41 13.19 -21.63
CA ALA A 184 24.06 12.56 -20.49
C ALA A 184 25.57 12.82 -20.43
N ALA A 185 26.22 12.99 -21.59
CA ALA A 185 27.62 13.39 -21.67
C ALA A 185 27.83 14.91 -21.50
N GLY A 186 26.76 15.71 -21.36
CA GLY A 186 26.82 17.18 -21.29
C GLY A 186 27.31 17.83 -22.59
N LYS A 187 27.10 17.18 -23.75
CA LYS A 187 27.60 17.63 -25.05
C LYS A 187 26.45 18.00 -25.97
N THR A 188 26.61 19.08 -26.74
CA THR A 188 25.64 19.43 -27.80
C THR A 188 25.69 18.39 -28.92
N GLN A 189 24.53 17.97 -29.41
CA GLN A 189 24.43 17.01 -30.50
C GLN A 189 25.06 17.56 -31.78
N ALA A 190 26.03 16.83 -32.32
CA ALA A 190 26.69 17.22 -33.57
C ALA A 190 25.83 16.86 -34.79
N TYR A 191 25.79 17.74 -35.79
CA TYR A 191 25.10 17.49 -37.06
C TYR A 191 25.74 16.33 -37.82
N GLY A 192 24.92 15.38 -38.30
CA GLY A 192 25.39 14.19 -39.01
C GLY A 192 26.00 13.11 -38.11
N ALA A 193 25.85 13.21 -36.78
CA ALA A 193 26.31 12.20 -35.85
C ALA A 193 25.65 10.84 -36.12
N ASN A 194 26.47 9.79 -36.32
CA ASN A 194 26.00 8.43 -36.51
C ASN A 194 26.72 7.43 -35.59
N ILE A 195 25.98 6.44 -35.08
CA ILE A 195 26.56 5.37 -34.26
C ILE A 195 27.35 4.45 -35.19
N GLN A 196 28.66 4.40 -34.98
CA GLN A 196 29.60 3.54 -35.72
C GLN A 196 29.81 2.18 -35.04
N GLY A 197 29.52 2.08 -33.74
CA GLY A 197 29.62 0.85 -32.98
C GLY A 197 29.40 1.04 -31.49
N VAL A 198 29.58 -0.04 -30.73
CA VAL A 198 29.43 -0.07 -29.27
C VAL A 198 30.70 -0.62 -28.62
N ILE A 199 31.15 0.05 -27.56
CA ILE A 199 32.24 -0.42 -26.69
C ILE A 199 31.65 -0.73 -25.31
N TYR A 200 31.85 -1.95 -24.81
CA TYR A 200 31.57 -2.26 -23.42
C TYR A 200 32.78 -1.98 -22.52
N ARG A 201 32.54 -1.35 -21.38
CA ARG A 201 33.54 -1.18 -20.31
C ARG A 201 33.13 -1.99 -19.08
N PRO A 202 34.09 -2.65 -18.41
CA PRO A 202 33.80 -3.43 -17.22
C PRO A 202 33.56 -2.50 -16.03
N VAL A 203 32.47 -2.70 -15.31
CA VAL A 203 32.11 -2.01 -14.06
C VAL A 203 31.69 -3.04 -13.01
N LEU A 204 31.76 -2.71 -11.72
CA LEU A 204 31.26 -3.60 -10.67
C LEU A 204 29.77 -3.34 -10.46
N LEU A 205 28.97 -4.40 -10.53
CA LEU A 205 27.56 -4.38 -10.19
C LEU A 205 27.30 -5.33 -9.01
N ALA A 206 26.68 -4.80 -7.97
CA ALA A 206 26.30 -5.54 -6.79
C ALA A 206 24.86 -5.22 -6.41
N SER A 207 24.04 -6.24 -6.17
CA SER A 207 22.68 -6.09 -5.65
C SER A 207 22.46 -7.14 -4.56
N ALA A 208 21.72 -6.75 -3.53
CA ALA A 208 21.26 -7.65 -2.49
C ALA A 208 19.83 -7.31 -2.09
N GLN A 209 19.05 -8.35 -1.85
CA GLN A 209 17.71 -8.30 -1.32
C GLN A 209 17.77 -8.71 0.16
N VAL A 210 17.25 -7.87 1.03
CA VAL A 210 17.23 -8.07 2.47
C VAL A 210 15.80 -8.25 2.92
N ARG A 211 15.49 -9.41 3.50
CA ARG A 211 14.20 -9.63 4.13
C ARG A 211 14.31 -9.37 5.63
N ILE A 212 13.38 -8.59 6.17
CA ILE A 212 13.33 -8.25 7.58
C ILE A 212 11.99 -8.72 8.12
N LEU A 213 12.04 -9.77 8.94
CA LEU A 213 10.85 -10.36 9.54
C LEU A 213 10.96 -10.31 11.07
N ASP A 214 10.06 -9.55 11.70
CA ASP A 214 9.88 -9.54 13.14
C ASP A 214 8.38 -9.71 13.48
N ARG A 215 8.03 -10.90 14.00
CA ARG A 215 6.65 -11.23 14.39
C ARG A 215 6.16 -10.48 15.63
N LYS A 216 7.07 -10.02 16.50
CA LYS A 216 6.71 -9.28 17.70
C LYS A 216 6.24 -7.88 17.34
N TYR A 217 6.91 -7.24 16.38
CA TYR A 217 6.60 -5.90 15.91
C TYR A 217 5.82 -5.88 14.58
N GLY A 218 5.37 -7.03 14.09
CA GLY A 218 4.56 -7.14 12.87
C GLY A 218 5.27 -6.65 11.60
N VAL A 219 6.61 -6.72 11.55
CA VAL A 219 7.39 -6.28 10.41
C VAL A 219 7.61 -7.44 9.45
N ASP A 220 7.19 -7.28 8.20
CA ASP A 220 7.64 -8.07 7.05
C ASP A 220 8.00 -7.08 5.94
N ALA A 221 9.27 -6.71 5.89
CA ALA A 221 9.77 -5.72 4.94
C ALA A 221 10.83 -6.34 4.03
N GLU A 222 10.86 -5.88 2.80
CA GLU A 222 11.87 -6.25 1.82
C GLU A 222 12.60 -4.99 1.36
N VAL A 223 13.93 -5.00 1.49
CA VAL A 223 14.79 -3.87 1.13
C VAL A 223 15.81 -4.34 0.12
N THR A 224 15.83 -3.69 -1.04
CA THR A 224 16.86 -3.94 -2.06
C THR A 224 17.93 -2.86 -1.98
N LYS A 225 19.19 -3.28 -1.92
CA LYS A 225 20.37 -2.39 -1.98
C LYS A 225 21.17 -2.76 -3.21
N THR A 226 21.38 -1.79 -4.09
CA THR A 226 22.14 -1.98 -5.32
C THR A 226 23.23 -0.91 -5.41
N ALA A 227 24.45 -1.35 -5.70
CA ALA A 227 25.61 -0.50 -5.91
C ALA A 227 26.17 -0.68 -7.33
N PHE A 228 26.54 0.43 -7.95
CA PHE A 228 27.05 0.50 -9.32
C PHE A 228 28.35 1.30 -9.37
N VAL A 229 29.49 0.60 -9.38
CA VAL A 229 30.81 1.22 -9.23
C VAL A 229 31.53 1.24 -10.58
N GLU A 230 31.57 2.42 -11.20
CA GLU A 230 32.19 2.62 -12.51
C GLU A 230 33.73 2.63 -12.47
N ALA A 231 34.29 3.18 -11.40
CA ALA A 231 35.73 3.28 -11.20
C ALA A 231 36.09 2.72 -9.82
N LEU A 232 36.88 1.64 -9.81
CA LEU A 232 37.33 1.00 -8.59
C LEU A 232 38.75 1.44 -8.25
N ASP A 233 39.00 1.66 -6.96
CA ASP A 233 40.37 1.71 -6.45
C ASP A 233 41.03 0.34 -6.70
N ARG A 234 42.26 0.35 -7.22
CA ARG A 234 43.08 -0.85 -7.41
C ARG A 234 43.28 -1.65 -6.12
N ARG A 235 43.13 -1.00 -4.96
CA ARG A 235 43.18 -1.64 -3.64
C ARG A 235 41.90 -2.40 -3.26
N GLY A 236 40.82 -2.25 -4.02
CA GLY A 236 39.54 -2.90 -3.73
C GLY A 236 38.80 -2.32 -2.52
N ILE A 237 38.96 -1.02 -2.25
CA ILE A 237 38.22 -0.30 -1.20
C ILE A 237 37.08 0.46 -1.88
N VAL A 238 35.85 0.27 -1.41
CA VAL A 238 34.65 0.90 -1.99
C VAL A 238 33.80 1.51 -0.86
N ARG A 239 33.40 2.77 -1.04
CA ARG A 239 32.38 3.43 -0.21
C ARG A 239 31.02 3.23 -0.86
N TRP A 240 30.36 2.12 -0.55
CA TRP A 240 29.17 1.68 -1.27
C TRP A 240 28.02 2.72 -1.27
N GLU A 241 27.89 3.56 -0.24
CA GLU A 241 26.91 4.65 -0.21
C GLU A 241 27.09 5.72 -1.29
N GLU A 242 28.28 5.88 -1.85
CA GLU A 242 28.57 6.87 -2.90
C GLU A 242 28.19 6.39 -4.30
N PHE A 243 27.81 5.12 -4.45
CA PHE A 243 27.54 4.49 -5.74
C PHE A 243 26.13 3.87 -5.83
N PRO A 244 25.06 4.62 -5.52
CA PRO A 244 23.70 4.09 -5.67
C PRO A 244 23.41 3.79 -7.15
N TYR A 245 22.65 2.74 -7.40
CA TYR A 245 22.16 2.43 -8.74
C TYR A 245 20.76 3.02 -8.95
N ALA A 246 20.62 3.87 -9.96
CA ALA A 246 19.35 4.47 -10.38
C ALA A 246 18.97 4.10 -11.83
N GLY A 247 19.57 3.05 -12.39
CA GLY A 247 19.25 2.57 -13.73
C GLY A 247 17.98 1.68 -13.78
N PRO A 248 17.63 1.18 -14.98
CA PRO A 248 16.52 0.24 -15.20
C PRO A 248 16.56 -0.99 -14.28
N SER A 249 15.42 -1.67 -14.09
CA SER A 249 15.39 -2.92 -13.33
C SER A 249 16.43 -3.94 -13.84
N LEU A 250 17.22 -4.48 -12.93
CA LEU A 250 18.25 -5.49 -13.20
C LEU A 250 17.67 -6.85 -13.64
N ASP A 251 16.35 -7.02 -13.62
CA ASP A 251 15.69 -8.20 -14.20
C ASP A 251 15.78 -8.21 -15.74
N ARG A 252 16.12 -7.07 -16.35
CA ARG A 252 16.27 -6.89 -17.80
C ARG A 252 17.72 -7.02 -18.30
N LEU A 253 18.63 -7.57 -17.49
CA LEU A 253 20.02 -7.78 -17.92
C LEU A 253 20.08 -8.69 -19.16
N GLU A 254 20.91 -8.32 -20.13
CA GLU A 254 21.05 -9.08 -21.37
C GLU A 254 21.97 -10.29 -21.16
N SER A 255 21.59 -11.43 -21.76
CA SER A 255 22.36 -12.69 -21.66
C SER A 255 23.63 -12.70 -22.53
N GLY A 256 23.82 -11.70 -23.39
CA GLY A 256 24.95 -11.64 -24.31
C GLY A 256 25.16 -10.22 -24.85
N PRO A 257 26.33 -9.95 -25.46
CA PRO A 257 26.67 -8.65 -25.98
C PRO A 257 25.90 -8.30 -27.25
N ALA A 258 25.75 -7.01 -27.52
CA ALA A 258 25.29 -6.54 -28.83
C ALA A 258 26.24 -6.91 -29.99
N PRO A 259 25.74 -7.01 -31.24
CA PRO A 259 26.57 -7.30 -32.41
C PRO A 259 27.68 -6.26 -32.63
N SER A 260 28.85 -6.70 -33.15
CA SER A 260 29.98 -5.80 -33.53
C SER A 260 30.58 -4.98 -32.38
N THR A 261 30.55 -5.53 -31.19
CA THR A 261 31.02 -4.89 -29.95
C THR A 261 32.53 -5.02 -29.75
N LYS A 262 33.13 -3.96 -29.19
CA LYS A 262 34.49 -3.97 -28.66
C LYS A 262 34.47 -3.95 -27.12
N TYR A 263 35.52 -4.44 -26.48
CA TYR A 263 35.64 -4.52 -25.03
C TYR A 263 36.82 -3.68 -24.52
N GLY A 264 36.58 -2.93 -23.45
CA GLY A 264 37.62 -2.29 -22.65
C GLY A 264 38.47 -3.33 -21.89
N SER A 265 39.66 -2.93 -21.45
CA SER A 265 40.53 -3.75 -20.61
C SER A 265 39.96 -3.95 -19.21
N ILE A 266 40.20 -5.12 -18.62
CA ILE A 266 39.83 -5.43 -17.24
C ILE A 266 41.06 -5.18 -16.35
N GLU A 267 40.94 -4.23 -15.42
CA GLU A 267 41.99 -3.92 -14.44
C GLU A 267 41.66 -4.49 -13.05
N ALA A 268 42.64 -4.46 -12.15
CA ALA A 268 42.41 -4.75 -10.74
C ALA A 268 41.42 -3.74 -10.15
N PRO A 269 40.45 -4.16 -9.32
CA PRO A 269 40.33 -5.50 -8.71
C PRO A 269 39.49 -6.51 -9.51
N LEU A 270 38.90 -6.13 -10.65
CA LEU A 270 37.98 -6.97 -11.42
C LEU A 270 38.63 -8.21 -12.04
N ASN A 271 39.96 -8.19 -12.21
CA ASN A 271 40.75 -9.31 -12.70
C ASN A 271 41.34 -10.22 -11.60
N ASP A 272 41.04 -9.98 -10.32
CA ASP A 272 41.55 -10.79 -9.19
C ASP A 272 40.39 -11.42 -8.39
N SER A 273 40.33 -12.75 -8.38
CA SER A 273 39.31 -13.52 -7.66
C SER A 273 39.32 -13.28 -6.15
N LYS A 274 40.49 -13.09 -5.52
CA LYS A 274 40.60 -12.85 -4.07
C LYS A 274 40.06 -11.48 -3.70
N LEU A 275 40.39 -10.45 -4.47
CA LEU A 275 39.88 -9.10 -4.24
C LEU A 275 38.36 -9.03 -4.49
N MET A 276 37.86 -9.70 -5.51
CA MET A 276 36.41 -9.81 -5.77
C MET A 276 35.66 -10.52 -4.64
N THR A 277 36.23 -11.60 -4.09
CA THR A 277 35.65 -12.29 -2.92
C THR A 277 35.62 -11.39 -1.68
N ALA A 278 36.69 -10.61 -1.46
CA ALA A 278 36.75 -9.64 -0.37
C ALA A 278 35.71 -8.52 -0.54
N LEU A 279 35.57 -7.98 -1.76
CA LEU A 279 34.57 -6.97 -2.11
C LEU A 279 33.14 -7.50 -1.91
N GLN A 280 32.85 -8.74 -2.29
CA GLN A 280 31.53 -9.34 -2.08
C GLN A 280 31.17 -9.45 -0.60
N LYS A 281 32.14 -9.85 0.22
CA LYS A 281 31.97 -9.91 1.68
C LYS A 281 31.75 -8.53 2.26
N ASP A 282 32.56 -7.55 1.86
CA ASP A 282 32.43 -6.16 2.33
C ASP A 282 31.08 -5.54 1.93
N PHE A 283 30.63 -5.75 0.69
CA PHE A 283 29.30 -5.37 0.24
C PHE A 283 28.20 -6.00 1.11
N THR A 284 28.28 -7.30 1.37
CA THR A 284 27.30 -8.01 2.21
C THR A 284 27.27 -7.43 3.63
N ASP A 285 28.43 -7.13 4.20
CA ASP A 285 28.55 -6.52 5.53
C ASP A 285 28.02 -5.07 5.54
N TRP A 286 28.24 -4.29 4.49
CA TRP A 286 27.68 -2.96 4.32
C TRP A 286 26.15 -2.99 4.20
N VAL A 287 25.59 -3.88 3.36
CA VAL A 287 24.14 -4.08 3.22
C VAL A 287 23.51 -4.46 4.56
N PHE A 288 24.13 -5.39 5.30
CA PHE A 288 23.65 -5.79 6.62
C PHE A 288 23.57 -4.60 7.61
N ARG A 289 24.60 -3.74 7.63
CA ARG A 289 24.65 -2.57 8.52
C ARG A 289 23.67 -1.45 8.15
N ASN A 290 23.33 -1.32 6.86
CA ASN A 290 22.59 -0.18 6.31
C ASN A 290 21.16 -0.50 5.84
N SER A 291 20.61 -1.65 6.25
CA SER A 291 19.26 -2.10 5.91
C SER A 291 18.35 -2.24 7.13
N ALA A 292 18.65 -1.59 8.25
CA ALA A 292 17.72 -1.55 9.37
C ALA A 292 16.45 -0.76 9.02
N VAL A 293 15.30 -1.19 9.53
CA VAL A 293 14.00 -0.52 9.32
C VAL A 293 13.41 -0.07 10.65
N THR A 294 12.65 1.01 10.62
CA THR A 294 11.93 1.54 11.79
C THR A 294 10.50 1.02 11.80
N ALA A 295 10.08 0.49 12.94
CA ALA A 295 8.72 0.07 13.21
C ALA A 295 8.10 1.00 14.25
N ARG A 296 6.83 1.36 14.05
CA ARG A 296 6.05 2.12 15.02
C ARG A 296 5.31 1.16 15.92
N ALA A 297 5.34 1.42 17.22
CA ALA A 297 4.84 0.51 18.24
C ALA A 297 4.09 1.26 19.32
N ASN A 298 2.87 0.81 19.60
CA ASN A 298 2.15 1.13 20.83
C ASN A 298 2.09 -0.13 21.69
N THR A 299 2.99 -0.24 22.67
CA THR A 299 3.14 -1.45 23.50
C THR A 299 1.96 -1.68 24.43
N ALA A 300 1.29 -0.60 24.84
CA ALA A 300 0.11 -0.67 25.72
C ALA A 300 -1.10 -1.28 24.97
N LEU A 301 -1.31 -0.87 23.72
CA LEU A 301 -2.35 -1.41 22.84
C LEU A 301 -1.96 -2.71 22.14
N LYS A 302 -0.66 -3.07 22.16
CA LYS A 302 -0.08 -4.18 21.37
C LYS A 302 -0.34 -4.03 19.87
N VAL A 303 -0.40 -2.78 19.41
CA VAL A 303 -0.55 -2.44 17.99
C VAL A 303 0.84 -2.07 17.48
N PHE A 304 1.25 -2.70 16.38
CA PHE A 304 2.55 -2.51 15.77
C PHE A 304 2.36 -2.27 14.28
N ALA A 305 3.24 -1.44 13.71
CA ALA A 305 3.26 -1.12 12.29
C ALA A 305 4.69 -1.18 11.76
N GLY A 306 4.85 -1.91 10.66
CA GLY A 306 6.07 -1.91 9.87
C GLY A 306 6.33 -0.60 9.14
N PRO A 307 7.46 -0.51 8.43
CA PRO A 307 7.82 0.67 7.64
C PRO A 307 6.89 0.90 6.44
N ASP A 308 6.19 -0.14 5.98
CA ASP A 308 5.25 -0.17 4.86
C ASP A 308 3.88 0.47 5.20
N VAL A 309 3.52 0.51 6.49
CA VAL A 309 2.23 1.05 6.94
C VAL A 309 2.31 2.57 7.11
N SER A 310 1.32 3.30 6.61
CA SER A 310 1.29 4.76 6.77
C SER A 310 1.08 5.18 8.22
N GLN A 311 1.47 6.41 8.57
CA GLN A 311 1.22 6.94 9.93
C GLN A 311 -0.27 7.04 10.22
N ALA A 312 -1.07 7.41 9.23
CA ALA A 312 -2.52 7.50 9.36
C ALA A 312 -3.13 6.13 9.67
N ASP A 313 -2.72 5.08 8.95
CA ASP A 313 -3.26 3.73 9.16
C ASP A 313 -2.87 3.17 10.52
N PHE A 314 -1.63 3.39 10.96
CA PHE A 314 -1.19 3.00 12.30
C PHE A 314 -1.97 3.73 13.41
N MET A 315 -2.15 5.04 13.29
CA MET A 315 -2.91 5.81 14.28
C MET A 315 -4.39 5.42 14.29
N LYS A 316 -4.96 5.10 13.12
CA LYS A 316 -6.32 4.56 13.02
C LYS A 316 -6.46 3.23 13.75
N ALA A 317 -5.55 2.28 13.51
CA ALA A 317 -5.54 0.98 14.19
C ALA A 317 -5.39 1.13 15.72
N CYS A 318 -4.53 2.04 16.17
CA CYS A 318 -4.39 2.37 17.59
C CYS A 318 -5.70 2.95 18.16
N SER A 319 -6.31 3.93 17.47
CA SER A 319 -7.55 4.54 17.92
C SER A 319 -8.71 3.55 17.98
N GLU A 320 -8.82 2.63 17.02
CA GLU A 320 -9.87 1.60 17.01
C GLU A 320 -9.68 0.62 18.16
N THR A 321 -8.47 0.10 18.33
CA THR A 321 -8.14 -0.82 19.44
C THR A 321 -8.37 -0.18 20.81
N ALA A 322 -8.00 1.10 20.97
CA ALA A 322 -8.23 1.84 22.20
C ALA A 322 -9.71 2.10 22.47
N ARG A 323 -10.52 2.40 21.44
CA ARG A 323 -11.97 2.56 21.59
C ARG A 323 -12.62 1.26 22.05
N ASP A 324 -12.29 0.14 21.41
CA ASP A 324 -12.82 -1.17 21.79
C ASP A 324 -12.44 -1.56 23.23
N ALA A 325 -11.19 -1.28 23.63
CA ALA A 325 -10.73 -1.56 24.99
C ALA A 325 -11.37 -0.63 26.02
N ARG A 326 -11.50 0.66 25.70
CA ARG A 326 -12.18 1.67 26.51
C ARG A 326 -13.63 1.32 26.72
N ASP A 327 -14.37 0.98 25.67
CA ASP A 327 -15.81 0.72 25.74
C ASP A 327 -16.09 -0.53 26.59
N LYS A 328 -15.25 -1.58 26.46
CA LYS A 328 -15.30 -2.76 27.35
C LYS A 328 -14.99 -2.42 28.81
N GLU A 329 -14.05 -1.52 29.07
CA GLU A 329 -13.72 -1.09 30.43
C GLU A 329 -14.85 -0.23 31.02
N ILE A 330 -15.44 0.67 30.24
CA ILE A 330 -16.61 1.47 30.62
C ILE A 330 -17.75 0.54 31.01
N GLU A 331 -18.16 -0.35 30.11
CA GLU A 331 -19.27 -1.28 30.36
C GLU A 331 -19.06 -2.07 31.67
N LYS A 332 -17.85 -2.59 31.87
CA LYS A 332 -17.50 -3.35 33.08
C LYS A 332 -17.57 -2.50 34.35
N LYS A 333 -17.15 -1.23 34.29
CA LYS A 333 -17.08 -0.33 35.44
C LYS A 333 -18.41 0.36 35.75
N THR A 334 -19.24 0.64 34.73
CA THR A 334 -20.54 1.29 34.90
C THR A 334 -21.68 0.32 35.14
N ALA A 335 -21.55 -0.97 34.81
CA ALA A 335 -22.62 -1.97 34.94
C ALA A 335 -23.31 -2.00 36.31
N ALA A 336 -22.54 -1.88 37.40
CA ALA A 336 -23.10 -1.87 38.75
C ALA A 336 -23.90 -0.59 39.04
N ILE A 337 -23.45 0.56 38.53
CA ILE A 337 -24.11 1.86 38.69
C ILE A 337 -25.38 1.90 37.84
N GLU A 338 -25.33 1.44 36.60
CA GLU A 338 -26.48 1.35 35.69
C GLU A 338 -27.59 0.47 36.27
N LYS A 339 -27.24 -0.66 36.90
CA LYS A 339 -28.22 -1.51 37.60
C LYS A 339 -28.89 -0.78 38.76
N LYS A 340 -28.14 0.04 39.52
CA LYS A 340 -28.69 0.85 40.63
C LYS A 340 -29.61 1.95 40.10
N ILE A 341 -29.18 2.68 39.06
CA ILE A 341 -29.99 3.70 38.39
C ILE A 341 -31.32 3.10 37.94
N LYS A 342 -31.28 1.99 37.20
CA LYS A 342 -32.50 1.30 36.74
C LYS A 342 -33.41 0.90 37.90
N THR A 343 -32.84 0.40 39.00
CA THR A 343 -33.61 0.02 40.18
C THR A 343 -34.30 1.23 40.83
N LEU A 344 -33.63 2.39 40.86
CA LEU A 344 -34.21 3.64 41.37
C LEU A 344 -35.23 4.24 40.42
N GLU A 345 -35.01 4.17 39.11
CA GLU A 345 -35.99 4.59 38.09
C GLU A 345 -37.27 3.76 38.19
N ASP A 346 -37.16 2.44 38.37
CA ASP A 346 -38.31 1.56 38.60
C ASP A 346 -39.06 1.90 39.90
N LYS A 347 -38.35 2.36 40.95
CA LYS A 347 -38.96 2.84 42.20
C LYS A 347 -39.65 4.19 41.99
N LEU A 348 -38.97 5.14 41.35
CA LEU A 348 -39.50 6.45 41.02
C LEU A 348 -40.81 6.33 40.23
N MET A 349 -40.85 5.46 39.24
CA MET A 349 -42.05 5.24 38.42
C MET A 349 -43.22 4.66 39.24
N ARG A 350 -42.94 3.86 40.27
CA ARG A 350 -43.98 3.35 41.20
C ARG A 350 -44.49 4.47 42.10
N GLU A 351 -43.61 5.24 42.72
CA GLU A 351 -43.99 6.39 43.57
C GLU A 351 -44.77 7.45 42.79
N GLU A 352 -44.38 7.76 41.55
CA GLU A 352 -45.11 8.73 40.71
C GLU A 352 -46.53 8.26 40.36
N ARG A 353 -46.78 6.94 40.37
CA ARG A 353 -48.13 6.39 40.23
C ARG A 353 -48.89 6.48 41.56
N GLU A 354 -48.26 6.12 42.68
CA GLU A 354 -48.84 6.21 44.02
C GLU A 354 -49.23 7.66 44.34
N LEU A 355 -48.36 8.64 44.09
CA LEU A 355 -48.67 10.06 44.23
C LEU A 355 -49.94 10.46 43.47
N ARG A 356 -50.15 9.95 42.25
CA ARG A 356 -51.34 10.28 41.44
C ARG A 356 -52.60 9.70 42.07
N GLU A 357 -52.51 8.50 42.65
CA GLU A 357 -53.59 7.86 43.39
C GLU A 357 -53.89 8.66 44.68
N ASP A 358 -52.87 9.01 45.45
CA ASP A 358 -52.96 9.82 46.68
C ASP A 358 -53.54 11.21 46.41
N GLU A 359 -53.14 11.87 45.33
CA GLU A 359 -53.71 13.16 44.89
C GLU A 359 -55.20 13.01 44.59
N SER A 360 -55.61 11.93 43.92
CA SER A 360 -57.02 11.66 43.61
C SER A 360 -57.82 11.37 44.89
N GLU A 361 -57.25 10.61 45.83
CA GLU A 361 -57.86 10.34 47.13
C GLU A 361 -58.00 11.64 47.93
N LEU A 362 -56.96 12.47 48.01
CA LEU A 362 -57.00 13.77 48.68
C LEU A 362 -58.11 14.67 48.13
N GLN A 363 -58.31 14.72 46.80
CA GLN A 363 -59.41 15.48 46.20
C GLN A 363 -60.77 14.93 46.61
N SER A 364 -60.92 13.60 46.63
CA SER A 364 -62.16 12.95 47.09
C SER A 364 -62.45 13.25 48.57
N ARG A 365 -61.43 13.19 49.44
CA ARG A 365 -61.52 13.47 50.87
C ARG A 365 -61.85 14.93 51.15
N LYS A 366 -61.24 15.86 50.39
CA LYS A 366 -61.59 17.28 50.42
C LYS A 366 -63.06 17.49 50.05
N MET A 367 -63.54 16.89 48.96
CA MET A 367 -64.94 17.01 48.54
C MET A 367 -65.90 16.49 49.62
N GLU A 368 -65.54 15.38 50.29
CA GLU A 368 -66.30 14.80 51.39
C GLU A 368 -66.34 15.71 52.63
N GLU A 369 -65.20 16.32 53.00
CA GLU A 369 -65.11 17.31 54.07
C GLU A 369 -66.00 18.53 53.78
N TYR A 370 -65.94 19.08 52.57
CA TYR A 370 -66.77 20.21 52.13
C TYR A 370 -68.28 19.87 52.10
N GLY A 371 -68.66 18.67 51.64
CA GLY A 371 -70.06 18.22 51.63
C GLY A 371 -70.66 18.11 53.03
N THR A 372 -69.85 17.69 54.01
CA THR A 372 -70.29 17.59 55.42
C THR A 372 -70.47 18.98 56.06
N HIS A 373 -69.70 19.98 55.62
CA HIS A 373 -69.90 21.37 56.02
C HIS A 373 -71.18 21.98 55.41
N ALA A 374 -71.57 21.58 54.20
CA ALA A 374 -72.82 22.02 53.58
C ALA A 374 -74.07 21.44 54.28
N GLU A 375 -74.05 20.15 54.66
CA GLU A 375 -75.16 19.54 55.43
C GLU A 375 -75.36 20.18 56.81
N ASN A 376 -74.28 20.57 57.49
CA ASN A 376 -74.34 21.22 58.80
C ASN A 376 -74.89 22.65 58.73
N VAL A 377 -74.76 23.34 57.60
CA VAL A 377 -75.32 24.70 57.38
C VAL A 377 -76.78 24.63 56.93
N LEU A 378 -77.17 23.63 56.12
CA LEU A 378 -78.57 23.43 55.71
C LEU A 378 -79.47 22.94 56.87
N GLY A 379 -78.95 22.15 57.81
CA GLY A 379 -79.69 21.64 58.96
C GLY A 379 -80.02 22.69 60.04
N LEU A 380 -79.43 23.88 59.98
CA LEU A 380 -79.70 24.98 60.91
C LEU A 380 -80.96 25.80 60.55
N PHE A 381 -81.46 25.69 59.31
CA PHE A 381 -82.69 26.37 58.86
C PHE A 381 -83.97 25.52 58.98
N THR A 382 -83.86 24.25 59.37
CA THR A 382 -84.99 23.28 59.44
C THR A 382 -85.14 22.62 60.83
N GLY A 383 -85.17 23.42 61.90
CA GLY A 383 -85.96 23.13 63.13
C GLY A 383 -85.85 21.80 63.89
N SER A 384 -84.88 20.91 63.65
CA SER A 384 -84.76 19.62 64.36
C SER A 384 -83.45 19.49 65.13
N ARG A 385 -83.53 19.44 66.46
CA ARG A 385 -82.39 19.30 67.39
C ARG A 385 -81.88 17.86 67.39
N SER A 386 -80.72 17.60 66.78
CA SER A 386 -79.93 16.38 67.00
C SER A 386 -78.49 16.73 67.36
N THR A 387 -78.13 16.53 68.63
CA THR A 387 -76.82 16.84 69.23
C THR A 387 -75.73 15.80 68.93
N ARG A 388 -76.00 14.82 68.07
CA ARG A 388 -75.09 13.69 67.78
C ARG A 388 -74.14 13.89 66.59
N LYS A 389 -74.21 15.02 65.87
CA LYS A 389 -73.49 15.23 64.59
C LYS A 389 -72.21 16.08 64.65
N LEU A 390 -71.80 16.56 65.82
CA LEU A 390 -70.56 17.37 65.96
C LEU A 390 -69.27 16.53 66.02
N SER A 391 -69.37 15.20 66.18
CA SER A 391 -68.21 14.30 66.31
C SER A 391 -67.61 13.84 64.97
N SER A 392 -68.34 13.94 63.86
CA SER A 392 -67.87 13.41 62.56
C SER A 392 -66.94 14.37 61.81
N SER A 393 -67.03 15.68 62.03
CA SER A 393 -66.22 16.69 61.33
C SER A 393 -64.74 16.66 61.72
N LEU A 394 -64.42 16.42 63.00
CA LEU A 394 -63.05 16.27 63.48
C LEU A 394 -62.37 15.01 62.90
N SER A 395 -63.13 13.92 62.77
CA SER A 395 -62.63 12.69 62.15
C SER A 395 -62.34 12.87 60.66
N LYS A 396 -63.22 13.56 59.93
CA LYS A 396 -63.04 13.84 58.49
C LYS A 396 -61.85 14.76 58.22
N ARG A 397 -61.68 15.82 59.01
CA ARG A 397 -60.51 16.70 58.91
C ARG A 397 -59.20 15.95 59.15
N ARG A 398 -59.16 15.04 60.14
CA ARG A 398 -58.00 14.17 60.37
C ARG A 398 -57.72 13.27 59.17
N MET A 399 -58.75 12.73 58.51
CA MET A 399 -58.57 11.92 57.30
C MET A 399 -58.02 12.73 56.13
N THR A 400 -58.50 13.97 55.92
CA THR A 400 -57.94 14.88 54.91
C THR A 400 -56.49 15.26 55.24
N GLU A 401 -56.17 15.54 56.51
CA GLU A 401 -54.80 15.84 56.94
C GLU A 401 -53.86 14.64 56.72
N ASN A 402 -54.32 13.41 56.99
CA ASN A 402 -53.57 12.19 56.69
C ASN A 402 -53.34 12.01 55.18
N ALA A 403 -54.39 12.13 54.36
CA ALA A 403 -54.27 12.04 52.90
C ALA A 403 -53.34 13.13 52.33
N LYS A 404 -53.30 14.30 52.97
CA LYS A 404 -52.36 15.37 52.60
C LYS A 404 -50.91 15.00 52.98
N ALA A 405 -50.73 14.39 54.15
CA ALA A 405 -49.42 13.93 54.60
C ALA A 405 -48.86 12.82 53.69
N GLU A 406 -49.70 11.90 53.22
CA GLU A 406 -49.33 10.85 52.24
C GLU A 406 -48.83 11.47 50.93
N VAL A 407 -49.58 12.45 50.37
CA VAL A 407 -49.13 13.19 49.18
C VAL A 407 -47.77 13.89 49.41
N GLU A 408 -47.58 14.52 50.56
CA GLU A 408 -46.32 15.21 50.90
C GLU A 408 -45.15 14.22 51.04
N GLU A 409 -45.39 13.05 51.63
CA GLU A 409 -44.41 11.95 51.74
C GLU A 409 -44.00 11.42 50.36
N SER A 410 -44.97 11.13 49.50
CA SER A 410 -44.74 10.69 48.12
C SER A 410 -43.92 11.72 47.32
N ILE A 411 -44.20 13.02 47.48
CA ILE A 411 -43.40 14.09 46.87
C ILE A 411 -41.96 14.09 47.39
N GLN A 412 -41.75 13.94 48.70
CA GLN A 412 -40.42 13.89 49.29
C GLN A 412 -39.63 12.67 48.80
N ALA A 413 -40.26 11.49 48.73
CA ALA A 413 -39.67 10.26 48.21
C ALA A 413 -39.26 10.40 46.74
N ILE A 414 -40.14 10.95 45.89
CA ILE A 414 -39.85 11.24 44.48
C ILE A 414 -38.65 12.18 44.35
N ASN A 415 -38.59 13.26 45.15
CA ASN A 415 -37.48 14.19 45.14
C ASN A 415 -36.16 13.51 45.55
N GLN A 416 -36.20 12.64 46.55
CA GLN A 416 -35.03 11.88 46.99
C GLN A 416 -34.56 10.91 45.91
N PHE A 417 -35.46 10.14 45.28
CA PHE A 417 -35.10 9.25 44.17
C PHE A 417 -34.53 10.01 42.97
N LYS A 418 -35.10 11.16 42.62
CA LYS A 418 -34.56 12.03 41.55
C LYS A 418 -33.14 12.50 41.88
N LYS A 419 -32.87 12.88 43.14
CA LYS A 419 -31.54 13.27 43.59
C LYS A 419 -30.55 12.10 43.53
N ASP A 420 -30.93 10.93 44.05
CA ASP A 420 -30.06 9.74 44.05
C ASP A 420 -29.73 9.26 42.62
N ILE A 421 -30.70 9.31 41.70
CA ILE A 421 -30.47 9.02 40.28
C ILE A 421 -29.48 10.03 39.69
N ALA A 422 -29.66 11.33 39.95
CA ALA A 422 -28.77 12.37 39.43
C ALA A 422 -27.33 12.22 39.96
N ASP A 423 -27.17 11.88 41.23
CA ASP A 423 -25.85 11.68 41.84
C ASP A 423 -25.15 10.43 41.26
N LEU A 424 -25.87 9.32 41.05
CA LEU A 424 -25.32 8.14 40.37
C LEU A 424 -24.99 8.39 38.90
N GLN A 425 -25.79 9.22 38.21
CA GLN A 425 -25.49 9.62 36.82
C GLN A 425 -24.19 10.43 36.74
N ARG A 426 -23.96 11.37 37.68
CA ARG A 426 -22.68 12.10 37.76
C ARG A 426 -21.51 11.16 38.03
N GLU A 427 -21.66 10.24 38.99
CA GLU A 427 -20.61 9.24 39.29
C GLU A 427 -20.25 8.41 38.05
N ARG A 428 -21.27 7.97 37.29
CA ARG A 428 -21.07 7.27 36.00
C ARG A 428 -20.30 8.14 35.01
N GLU A 429 -20.70 9.40 34.84
CA GLU A 429 -20.06 10.33 33.90
C GLU A 429 -18.62 10.67 34.27
N ASP A 430 -18.31 10.79 35.55
CA ASP A 430 -16.96 11.01 36.04
C ASP A 430 -16.07 9.78 35.77
N LEU A 431 -16.57 8.57 36.04
CA LEU A 431 -15.87 7.33 35.72
C LEU A 431 -15.62 7.16 34.22
N VAL A 432 -16.63 7.45 33.38
CA VAL A 432 -16.49 7.39 31.92
C VAL A 432 -15.44 8.39 31.43
N ARG A 433 -15.41 9.61 31.99
CA ARG A 433 -14.40 10.62 31.65
C ARG A 433 -13.00 10.17 32.06
N GLU A 434 -12.82 9.67 33.28
CA GLU A 434 -11.51 9.20 33.75
C GLU A 434 -10.96 8.07 32.85
N ILE A 435 -11.82 7.10 32.50
CA ILE A 435 -11.45 6.00 31.61
C ILE A 435 -11.11 6.54 30.21
N SER A 436 -11.94 7.45 29.67
CA SER A 436 -11.71 8.05 28.36
C SER A 436 -10.40 8.83 28.28
N ASP A 437 -10.08 9.63 29.28
CA ASP A 437 -8.84 10.42 29.35
C ASP A 437 -7.61 9.51 29.43
N ARG A 438 -7.70 8.43 30.21
CA ARG A 438 -6.64 7.44 30.33
C ARG A 438 -6.34 6.78 28.99
N TRP A 439 -7.37 6.31 28.28
CA TRP A 439 -7.21 5.70 26.96
C TRP A 439 -6.76 6.70 25.89
N GLY A 440 -7.15 7.98 26.01
CA GLY A 440 -6.63 9.05 25.16
C GLY A 440 -5.11 9.18 25.25
N ARG A 441 -4.54 9.15 26.46
CA ARG A 441 -3.07 9.18 26.65
C ARG A 441 -2.39 7.94 26.10
N VAL A 442 -3.00 6.77 26.27
CA VAL A 442 -2.47 5.50 25.77
C VAL A 442 -2.36 5.49 24.24
N VAL A 443 -3.31 6.08 23.51
CA VAL A 443 -3.24 6.18 22.04
C VAL A 443 -2.05 7.03 21.58
N SER A 444 -1.74 8.09 22.32
CA SER A 444 -0.63 9.00 22.00
C SER A 444 0.75 8.45 22.36
N ASP A 445 0.83 7.38 23.15
CA ASP A 445 2.10 6.74 23.55
C ASP A 445 2.65 5.85 22.43
N VAL A 446 3.24 6.52 21.43
CA VAL A 446 3.86 5.88 20.27
C VAL A 446 5.37 5.88 20.43
N SER A 447 5.97 4.71 20.23
CA SER A 447 7.41 4.51 20.22
C SER A 447 7.89 4.04 18.86
N GLU A 448 9.14 4.37 18.51
CA GLU A 448 9.81 3.85 17.32
C GLU A 448 10.87 2.85 17.73
N VAL A 449 10.87 1.68 17.07
CA VAL A 449 11.81 0.60 17.32
C VAL A 449 12.56 0.31 16.03
N THR A 450 13.89 0.37 16.09
CA THR A 450 14.74 0.02 14.93
C THR A 450 14.98 -1.49 14.94
N ILE A 451 14.68 -2.15 13.83
CA ILE A 451 14.83 -3.59 13.64
C ILE A 451 15.91 -3.80 12.59
N SER A 452 16.99 -4.45 12.99
CA SER A 452 18.08 -4.84 12.09
C SER A 452 17.79 -6.18 11.44
N PRO A 453 18.18 -6.38 10.17
CA PRO A 453 18.11 -7.69 9.52
C PRO A 453 19.02 -8.70 10.22
N LYS A 454 18.85 -9.99 9.92
CA LYS A 454 19.87 -11.01 10.23
C LYS A 454 20.77 -11.17 9.02
N LYS A 455 22.04 -11.53 9.27
CA LYS A 455 22.99 -11.79 8.18
C LYS A 455 22.56 -12.94 7.27
N THR A 456 21.80 -13.90 7.79
CA THR A 456 21.21 -15.02 7.03
C THR A 456 20.13 -14.58 6.04
N ASP A 457 19.55 -13.41 6.25
CA ASP A 457 18.40 -12.90 5.51
C ASP A 457 18.83 -11.86 4.44
N VAL A 458 20.15 -11.70 4.27
CA VAL A 458 20.77 -10.91 3.20
C VAL A 458 21.12 -11.83 2.04
N TYR A 459 20.39 -11.67 0.94
CA TYR A 459 20.56 -12.48 -0.27
C TYR A 459 21.22 -11.64 -1.36
N VAL A 460 22.49 -11.93 -1.66
CA VAL A 460 23.19 -11.32 -2.79
C VAL A 460 22.73 -12.01 -4.07
N ASN A 461 21.83 -11.39 -4.81
CA ASN A 461 21.28 -11.89 -6.06
C ASN A 461 22.21 -11.60 -7.26
N ILE A 462 22.87 -10.44 -7.26
CA ILE A 462 23.79 -10.01 -8.32
C ILE A 462 25.10 -9.58 -7.69
N PHE A 463 26.21 -10.17 -8.12
CA PHE A 463 27.54 -9.68 -7.80
C PHE A 463 28.51 -10.11 -8.89
N GLY A 464 29.16 -9.15 -9.53
CA GLY A 464 30.12 -9.44 -10.58
C GLY A 464 30.41 -8.26 -11.48
N VAL A 465 30.97 -8.57 -12.64
CA VAL A 465 31.35 -7.56 -13.64
C VAL A 465 30.17 -7.32 -14.57
N ALA A 466 29.66 -6.11 -14.60
CA ALA A 466 28.73 -5.67 -15.61
C ALA A 466 29.48 -4.98 -16.76
N TRP A 467 29.05 -5.25 -17.99
CA TRP A 467 29.56 -4.60 -19.19
C TRP A 467 28.66 -3.41 -19.50
N LYS A 468 29.15 -2.19 -19.22
CA LYS A 468 28.44 -0.92 -19.47
C LYS A 468 28.68 -0.46 -20.91
N PRO A 469 27.64 -0.28 -21.76
CA PRO A 469 27.81 0.08 -23.15
C PRO A 469 28.08 1.58 -23.32
N PHE A 470 28.94 1.90 -24.28
CA PHE A 470 29.22 3.25 -24.78
C PHE A 470 29.07 3.25 -26.31
N TYR A 471 28.37 4.24 -26.84
CA TYR A 471 28.31 4.48 -28.27
C TYR A 471 29.61 5.10 -28.75
N VAL A 472 30.12 4.55 -29.86
CA VAL A 472 31.16 5.18 -30.67
C VAL A 472 30.46 5.93 -31.78
N VAL A 473 30.49 7.25 -31.71
CA VAL A 473 29.76 8.14 -32.62
C VAL A 473 30.75 8.86 -33.53
N GLY A 474 30.52 8.80 -34.83
CA GLY A 474 31.25 9.62 -35.80
C GLY A 474 30.53 10.94 -36.00
N ALA A 475 31.21 12.07 -35.85
CA ALA A 475 30.67 13.38 -36.15
C ALA A 475 31.77 14.29 -36.71
N GLY A 476 31.57 14.83 -37.92
CA GLY A 476 32.50 15.82 -38.50
C GLY A 476 33.95 15.33 -38.71
N GLY A 477 34.18 14.01 -38.82
CA GLY A 477 35.52 13.43 -38.94
C GLY A 477 36.18 13.07 -37.59
N GLU A 478 35.55 13.39 -36.47
CA GLU A 478 35.97 12.98 -35.13
C GLU A 478 35.16 11.79 -34.61
N THR A 479 35.77 10.99 -33.75
CA THR A 479 35.12 9.88 -33.05
C THR A 479 34.92 10.25 -31.58
N LEU A 480 33.67 10.21 -31.13
CA LEU A 480 33.26 10.52 -29.77
C LEU A 480 32.72 9.26 -29.09
N GLU A 481 33.05 9.09 -27.81
CA GLU A 481 32.43 8.09 -26.95
C GLU A 481 31.34 8.75 -26.10
N LEU A 482 30.14 8.16 -26.11
CA LEU A 482 28.99 8.61 -25.32
C LEU A 482 28.40 7.44 -24.54
N PRO A 483 27.88 7.65 -23.32
CA PRO A 483 27.22 6.58 -22.57
C PRO A 483 25.97 6.10 -23.31
N ALA A 484 25.85 4.79 -23.52
CA ALA A 484 24.64 4.16 -24.08
C ALA A 484 23.71 3.62 -22.99
N PHE A 485 24.12 3.78 -21.72
CA PHE A 485 23.39 3.33 -20.55
C PHE A 485 23.45 4.36 -19.42
N GLY A 486 22.32 4.60 -18.75
CA GLY A 486 22.23 5.40 -17.53
C GLY A 486 20.85 5.36 -16.87
N GLU A 487 20.57 6.34 -16.01
CA GLU A 487 19.35 6.46 -15.21
C GLU A 487 18.09 6.58 -16.07
N GLU A 488 16.97 6.03 -15.58
CA GLU A 488 15.61 6.19 -16.16
C GLU A 488 14.94 7.48 -15.70
#